data_AF-A0A933AFX7-F1
#
_entry.id   AF-A0A933AFX7-F1
#
_cell.length_a   1.000
_cell.length_b   1.000
_cell.length_c   1.000
_cell.angle_alpha   90.00
_cell.angle_beta   90.00
_cell.angle_gamma   90.00
#
_symmetry.space_group_name_H-M   'P 1'
#
loop_
_entity.id
_entity.type
_entity.pdbx_description
1 polymer ?
#
loop_
_entity_poly.entity_id
_entity_poly.type
_entity_poly.pdbx_seq_one_letter_code
_entity_poly.pdbx_strand_id
1 'polypeptide(L)' 'MWTRAHAGTVNAPDFPAGLEWLNTDRPVRLRDLRGKAVVLHFWTYC' A
#
# COMPACT_ATOMS: atom_id res chain seq x y z
N MET A 1 12.91 1.72 -25.90
CA MET A 1 12.73 2.69 -24.79
C MET A 1 11.76 2.10 -23.79
N TRP A 2 12.22 1.79 -22.57
CA TRP A 2 11.48 1.83 -21.28
C TRP A 2 12.26 1.02 -20.25
N THR A 3 12.92 1.72 -19.32
CA THR A 3 13.26 1.17 -18.01
C THR A 3 13.57 2.33 -17.07
N ARG A 4 12.54 2.97 -16.52
CA ARG A 4 12.69 3.50 -15.16
C ARG A 4 12.34 2.36 -14.23
N ALA A 5 13.34 1.56 -13.88
CA ALA A 5 13.21 0.69 -12.72
C ALA A 5 12.99 1.61 -11.51
N HIS A 6 11.83 1.49 -10.85
CA HIS A 6 11.59 2.19 -9.61
C HIS A 6 12.51 1.56 -8.54
N ALA A 7 13.63 2.22 -8.25
CA ALA A 7 14.65 1.73 -7.33
C ALA A 7 14.21 1.68 -5.85
N GLY A 8 12.95 2.02 -5.54
CA GLY A 8 12.46 2.02 -4.16
C GLY A 8 13.18 3.02 -3.24
N THR A 9 13.64 4.15 -3.79
CA THR A 9 14.46 5.13 -3.06
C THR A 9 13.69 5.97 -2.03
N VAL A 10 12.37 5.79 -1.95
CA VAL A 10 11.50 6.48 -1.01
C VAL A 10 10.57 5.48 -0.33
N ASN A 11 10.19 5.77 0.91
CA ASN A 11 9.18 4.98 1.61
C ASN A 11 7.82 5.12 0.92
N ALA A 12 7.03 4.05 0.93
CA ALA A 12 5.64 4.13 0.52
C ALA A 12 4.87 5.14 1.40
N PRO A 13 4.02 6.00 0.81
CA PRO A 13 3.17 6.90 1.57
C PRO A 13 2.10 6.11 2.33
N ASP A 14 1.67 6.64 3.48
CA ASP A 14 0.58 6.01 4.24
C ASP A 14 -0.77 6.12 3.51
N PHE A 15 -1.74 5.31 3.92
CA PHE A 15 -3.07 5.35 3.34
C PHE A 15 -3.82 6.64 3.74
N PRO A 16 -4.62 7.25 2.84
CA PRO A 16 -5.48 8.38 3.17
C PRO A 16 -6.41 8.11 4.36
N ALA A 17 -6.68 9.14 5.15
CA ALA A 17 -7.66 9.05 6.23
C ALA A 17 -9.09 8.94 5.68
N GLY A 18 -9.97 8.29 6.43
CA GLY A 18 -11.41 8.19 6.12
C GLY A 18 -11.78 7.17 5.05
N LEU A 19 -10.83 6.35 4.57
CA LEU A 19 -11.14 5.21 3.70
C LEU A 19 -11.88 4.12 4.47
N GLU A 20 -12.90 3.53 3.83
CA GLU A 20 -13.53 2.31 4.30
C GLU A 20 -12.64 1.11 4.00
N TRP A 21 -12.52 0.22 4.98
CA TRP A 21 -11.73 -1.00 4.87
C TRP A 21 -12.62 -2.22 4.99
N LEU A 22 -12.30 -3.25 4.23
CA LEU A 22 -12.96 -4.55 4.28
C LEU A 22 -11.98 -5.60 4.84
N ASN A 23 -12.51 -6.66 5.45
CA ASN A 23 -11.75 -7.79 6.02
C ASN A 23 -10.77 -7.41 7.15
N THR A 24 -11.06 -6.35 7.90
CA THR A 24 -10.27 -5.94 9.07
C THR A 24 -11.12 -5.18 10.07
N ASP A 25 -10.78 -5.28 11.36
CA ASP A 25 -11.52 -4.63 12.45
C ASP A 25 -11.20 -3.13 12.59
N ARG A 26 -10.16 -2.64 11.89
CA ARG A 26 -9.68 -1.25 11.99
C ARG A 26 -8.97 -0.78 10.74
N PRO A 27 -8.92 0.54 10.46
CA PRO A 27 -8.16 1.07 9.34
C PRO A 27 -6.69 0.64 9.38
N VAL A 28 -6.17 0.21 8.23
CA VAL A 28 -4.77 -0.20 8.08
C VAL A 28 -3.89 1.01 7.91
N ARG A 29 -2.73 1.01 8.57
CA ARG A 29 -1.66 2.01 8.40
C ARG A 29 -0.36 1.29 8.08
N LEU A 30 0.47 1.85 7.21
CA LEU A 30 1.73 1.19 6.81
C LEU A 30 2.66 0.90 7.98
N ARG A 31 2.65 1.75 9.02
CA ARG A 31 3.46 1.53 10.23
C ARG A 31 3.11 0.23 10.98
N ASP A 32 1.87 -0.23 10.88
CA ASP A 32 1.39 -1.44 11.56
C ASP A 32 1.85 -2.71 10.83
N LEU A 33 2.36 -2.58 9.59
CA LEU A 33 2.84 -3.67 8.75
C LEU A 33 4.36 -3.79 8.71
N ARG A 34 5.09 -2.96 9.48
CA ARG A 34 6.55 -3.02 9.55
C ARG A 34 7.05 -4.42 9.91
N GLY A 35 8.11 -4.86 9.24
CA GLY A 35 8.66 -6.21 9.40
C GLY A 35 8.00 -7.28 8.53
N LYS A 36 6.98 -6.92 7.73
CA LYS A 36 6.37 -7.82 6.74
C LYS A 36 6.67 -7.33 5.31
N ALA A 37 6.81 -8.27 4.38
CA ALA A 37 6.72 -7.95 2.97
C ALA A 37 5.25 -7.62 2.64
N VAL A 38 5.01 -6.47 2.02
CA VAL A 38 3.66 -5.98 1.70
C VAL A 38 3.54 -5.81 0.20
N VAL A 39 2.47 -6.35 -0.37
CA VAL A 39 2.12 -6.21 -1.79
C VAL A 39 0.88 -5.32 -1.89
N LEU A 40 0.99 -4.20 -2.61
CA LEU A 40 -0.16 -3.38 -2.98
C LEU A 40 -0.65 -3.84 -4.35
N HIS A 41 -1.87 -4.38 -4.38
CA HIS A 41 -2.53 -4.81 -5.61
C HIS A 41 -3.62 -3.79 -5.97
N PHE A 42 -3.37 -2.99 -7.00
CA PHE A 42 -4.33 -2.01 -7.52
C PHE A 42 -5.26 -2.71 -8.52
N TRP A 43 -6.54 -2.84 -8.17
CA TRP A 43 -7.52 -3.58 -8.95
C TRP A 43 -8.91 -2.93 -8.86
N THR A 44 -9.80 -3.35 -9.75
CA THR A 44 -11.23 -3.02 -9.72
C THR A 44 -12.04 -4.27 -10.07
N TYR A 45 -13.30 -4.31 -9.66
CA TYR A 45 -14.22 -5.41 -9.96
C TYR A 45 -14.87 -5.32 -11.36
N CYS A 46 -14.80 -4.14 -12.00
CA CYS A 46 -15.36 -3.89 -13.33
C CYS A 46 -14.47 -4.40 -14.47
#